data_AF-A0A812P161-F1
#
_entry.id   AF-A0A812P161-F1
#
_cell.length_a   1.000
_cell.length_b   1.000
_cell.length_c   1.000
_cell.angle_alpha   90.00
_cell.angle_beta   90.00
_cell.angle_gamma   90.00
#
_symmetry.space_group_name_H-M   'P 1'
#
loop_
_entity.id
_entity.type
_entity.pdbx_description
1 polymer ?
#
loop_
_entity_poly.entity_id
_entity_poly.type
_entity_poly.pdbx_seq_one_letter_code
_entity_poly.pdbx_strand_id
1 'polypeptide(L)'
;MALIADALVVLRMYRGNNDWFRWGETYQELLDVLQRRLETTRDLDCMAARPLAAAAYALGRAKRGSEGLCSAFLERMRQLLELGESDPHGTLPKERFPAAPQDVLERFMFGIAMMGPSKRKEFLNTEWLRTWMCNNYYKLSLSDIVRINRYLVQIRSFDQAYLEIFVEFFCENMEQLRKCDIQDLTHTYNHARVGEEAVGRHFFWALGQQFQKAHAKGVLQKAGRLRPNLQRIG
;
A
#
# COMPACT_ATOMS: atom_id res chain seq x y z
N MET A 1 21.12 3.18 6.08
CA MET A 1 19.74 2.70 6.35
C MET A 1 19.00 2.29 5.09
N ALA A 2 19.00 3.09 4.03
CA ALA A 2 18.44 2.70 2.72
C ALA A 2 18.95 1.32 2.26
N LEU A 3 20.25 1.06 2.36
CA LEU A 3 20.87 -0.22 2.00
C LEU A 3 20.30 -1.45 2.72
N ILE A 4 19.94 -1.39 4.02
CA ILE A 4 19.43 -2.57 4.75
C ILE A 4 17.96 -2.82 4.38
N ALA A 5 17.15 -1.77 4.32
CA ALA A 5 15.74 -1.89 3.92
C ALA A 5 15.62 -2.32 2.44
N ASP A 6 16.45 -1.75 1.56
CA ASP A 6 16.51 -2.12 0.15
C ASP A 6 17.09 -3.54 -0.03
N ALA A 7 18.13 -3.91 0.73
CA ALA A 7 18.64 -5.29 0.72
C ALA A 7 17.59 -6.30 1.18
N LEU A 8 16.79 -6.00 2.21
CA LEU A 8 15.69 -6.88 2.66
C LEU A 8 14.61 -7.05 1.60
N VAL A 9 14.34 -6.01 0.80
CA VAL A 9 13.39 -6.08 -0.32
C VAL A 9 13.96 -6.90 -1.48
N VAL A 10 15.24 -6.71 -1.81
CA VAL A 10 15.95 -7.43 -2.90
C VAL A 10 16.18 -8.90 -2.55
N LEU A 11 16.59 -9.22 -1.32
CA LEU A 11 16.84 -10.60 -0.84
C LEU A 11 15.58 -11.48 -0.90
N ARG A 12 14.38 -10.89 -0.88
CA ARG A 12 13.13 -11.62 -1.06
C ARG A 12 12.84 -11.96 -2.53
N MET A 13 13.33 -11.17 -3.49
CA MET A 13 13.16 -11.44 -4.93
C MET A 13 14.00 -12.65 -5.39
N TYR A 14 15.06 -13.00 -4.65
CA TYR A 14 15.95 -14.14 -4.92
C TYR A 14 15.54 -15.44 -4.22
N ARG A 15 14.23 -15.68 -4.03
CA ARG A 15 13.70 -17.03 -3.72
C ARG A 15 13.35 -17.82 -5.00
N GLY A 16 14.12 -17.59 -6.07
CA GLY A 16 14.13 -18.43 -7.26
C GLY A 16 15.11 -19.58 -7.05
N ASN A 17 14.63 -20.79 -7.35
CA ASN A 17 15.34 -22.06 -7.20
C ASN A 17 16.83 -22.01 -7.60
N ASN A 18 17.65 -22.70 -6.80
CA ASN A 18 19.05 -23.13 -7.05
C ASN A 18 20.16 -22.31 -6.37
N ASP A 19 20.24 -22.25 -5.04
CA ASP A 19 21.54 -22.37 -4.33
C ASP A 19 21.43 -22.47 -2.78
N TRP A 20 22.33 -23.27 -2.21
CA TRP A 20 22.38 -23.78 -0.83
C TRP A 20 22.93 -22.78 0.21
N PHE A 21 22.46 -21.53 0.22
CA PHE A 21 22.79 -20.59 1.31
C PHE A 21 21.61 -20.45 2.27
N ARG A 22 21.87 -20.45 3.59
CA ARG A 22 20.89 -20.31 4.68
C ARG A 22 20.34 -18.88 4.80
N TRP A 23 19.87 -18.30 3.68
CA TRP A 23 19.32 -16.95 3.60
C TRP A 23 18.15 -16.71 4.56
N GLY A 24 17.44 -17.75 4.98
CA GLY A 24 16.35 -17.67 5.96
C GLY A 24 16.81 -17.21 7.35
N GLU A 25 17.99 -17.65 7.81
CA GLU A 25 18.57 -17.30 9.11
C GLU A 25 19.07 -15.84 9.05
N THR A 26 19.84 -15.49 8.02
CA THR A 26 20.33 -14.12 7.79
C THR A 26 19.20 -13.10 7.62
N TYR A 27 18.08 -13.49 7.00
CA TYR A 27 16.94 -12.58 6.84
C TYR A 27 16.26 -12.24 8.18
N GLN A 28 16.14 -13.20 9.11
CA GLN A 28 15.58 -12.92 10.44
C GLN A 28 16.50 -12.03 11.26
N GLU A 29 17.82 -12.29 11.23
CA GLU A 29 18.82 -11.46 11.89
C GLU A 29 18.82 -10.02 11.35
N LEU A 30 18.72 -9.85 10.03
CA LEU A 30 18.61 -8.53 9.41
C LEU A 30 17.32 -7.80 9.81
N LEU A 31 16.20 -8.51 9.96
CA LEU A 31 14.96 -7.94 10.50
C LEU A 31 15.10 -7.54 11.97
N ASP A 32 15.80 -8.32 12.79
CA ASP A 32 16.06 -8.00 14.20
C ASP A 32 16.96 -6.77 14.33
N VAL A 33 18.01 -6.67 13.52
CA VAL A 33 18.87 -5.49 13.45
C VAL A 33 18.08 -4.28 12.97
N LEU A 34 17.25 -4.43 11.92
CA LEU A 34 16.42 -3.35 11.40
C LEU A 34 15.45 -2.84 12.47
N GLN A 35 14.65 -3.73 13.07
CA GLN A 35 13.67 -3.36 14.09
C GLN A 35 14.36 -2.69 15.28
N ARG A 36 15.41 -3.32 15.84
CA ARG A 36 16.12 -2.78 16.99
C ARG A 36 16.67 -1.40 16.69
N ARG A 37 17.31 -1.20 15.54
CA ARG A 37 17.82 0.13 15.18
C ARG A 37 16.69 1.15 15.09
N LEU A 38 15.61 0.86 14.38
CA LEU A 38 14.51 1.81 14.24
C LEU A 38 13.81 2.12 15.57
N GLU A 39 13.80 1.18 16.52
CA GLU A 39 13.22 1.38 17.85
C GLU A 39 14.16 2.11 18.82
N THR A 40 15.48 1.88 18.72
CA THR A 40 16.46 2.42 19.69
C THR A 40 17.21 3.65 19.19
N THR A 41 17.19 3.92 17.90
CA THR A 41 17.93 5.03 17.28
C THR A 41 16.98 6.04 16.65
N ARG A 42 17.41 7.30 16.59
CA ARG A 42 16.72 8.36 15.84
C ARG A 42 16.89 8.22 14.31
N ASP A 43 17.24 7.02 13.82
CA ASP A 43 17.44 6.74 12.39
C ASP A 43 16.15 6.95 11.56
N LEU A 44 14.98 6.90 12.19
CA LEU A 44 13.69 7.23 11.55
C LEU A 44 13.56 8.71 11.22
N ASP A 45 14.05 9.60 12.09
CA ASP A 45 13.84 11.05 11.98
C ASP A 45 14.47 11.65 10.73
N CYS A 46 15.52 11.01 10.20
CA CYS A 46 16.23 11.44 9.00
C CYS A 46 15.93 10.56 7.77
N MET A 47 15.03 9.58 7.87
CA MET A 47 14.77 8.65 6.77
C MET A 47 13.93 9.31 5.67
N ALA A 48 14.32 9.13 4.41
CA ALA A 48 13.54 9.54 3.23
C ALA A 48 12.32 8.62 3.01
N ALA A 49 11.36 9.01 2.18
CA ALA A 49 10.07 8.33 2.04
C ALA A 49 10.23 6.91 1.49
N ARG A 50 11.07 6.72 0.47
CA ARG A 50 11.30 5.39 -0.12
C ARG A 50 11.90 4.38 0.86
N PRO A 51 13.02 4.64 1.55
CA PRO A 51 13.56 3.71 2.54
C PRO A 51 12.61 3.54 3.74
N LEU A 52 11.87 4.59 4.12
CA LEU A 52 10.84 4.50 5.16
C LEU A 52 9.73 3.52 4.78
N ALA A 53 9.18 3.64 3.56
CA ALA A 53 8.18 2.74 3.03
C ALA A 53 8.70 1.31 2.86
N ALA A 54 9.95 1.15 2.42
CA ALA A 54 10.60 -0.16 2.30
C ALA A 54 10.76 -0.84 3.67
N ALA A 55 11.20 -0.11 4.69
CA ALA A 55 11.35 -0.60 6.04
C ALA A 55 9.99 -0.98 6.66
N ALA A 56 8.99 -0.09 6.58
CA ALA A 56 7.64 -0.36 7.03
C ALA A 56 7.06 -1.61 6.34
N TYR A 57 7.24 -1.72 5.03
CA TYR A 57 6.80 -2.87 4.25
C TYR A 57 7.49 -4.17 4.69
N ALA A 58 8.82 -4.17 4.86
CA ALA A 58 9.57 -5.35 5.27
C ALA A 58 9.14 -5.86 6.66
N LEU A 59 9.03 -4.95 7.63
CA LEU A 59 8.57 -5.25 8.99
C LEU A 59 7.10 -5.68 9.01
N GLY A 60 6.23 -5.00 8.27
CA GLY A 60 4.83 -5.37 8.11
C GLY A 60 4.65 -6.77 7.52
N ARG A 61 5.40 -7.12 6.47
CA ARG A 61 5.40 -8.48 5.91
C ARG A 61 5.87 -9.53 6.92
N ALA A 62 6.78 -9.17 7.80
CA ALA A 62 7.27 -10.03 8.87
C ALA A 62 6.37 -10.02 10.13
N LYS A 63 5.31 -9.19 10.16
CA LYS A 63 4.45 -8.94 11.33
C LYS A 63 5.26 -8.54 12.57
N ARG A 64 6.38 -7.84 12.36
CA ARG A 64 7.28 -7.34 13.40
C ARG A 64 7.04 -5.86 13.63
N GLY A 65 7.35 -5.36 14.82
CA GLY A 65 7.20 -3.96 15.20
C GLY A 65 6.25 -3.75 16.38
N SER A 66 6.52 -2.67 17.11
CA SER A 66 5.77 -2.22 18.28
C SER A 66 4.79 -1.09 17.94
N GLU A 67 3.91 -0.75 18.89
CA GLU A 67 3.01 0.40 18.77
C GLU A 67 3.78 1.71 18.61
N GLY A 68 4.81 1.92 19.44
CA GLY A 68 5.68 3.09 19.35
C GLY A 68 6.37 3.20 18.00
N LEU A 69 6.83 2.08 17.43
CA LEU A 69 7.43 2.06 16.10
C LEU A 69 6.43 2.44 15.01
N CYS A 70 5.20 1.92 15.05
CA CYS A 70 4.16 2.27 14.09
C CYS A 70 3.84 3.77 14.11
N SER A 71 3.73 4.36 15.32
CA SER A 71 3.50 5.80 15.50
C SER A 71 4.67 6.63 14.97
N ALA A 72 5.91 6.23 15.24
CA ALA A 72 7.09 6.93 14.75
C ALA A 72 7.20 6.91 13.21
N PHE A 73 6.87 5.77 12.58
CA PHE A 73 6.79 5.68 11.12
C PHE A 73 5.74 6.64 10.55
N LEU A 74 4.53 6.69 11.13
CA LEU A 74 3.46 7.58 10.66
C LEU A 74 3.84 9.05 10.82
N GLU A 75 4.40 9.42 11.97
CA GLU A 75 4.84 10.79 12.22
C GLU A 75 5.94 11.21 11.24
N ARG A 76 6.87 10.32 10.92
CA ARG A 76 7.88 10.62 9.90
C ARG A 76 7.27 10.77 8.51
N MET A 77 6.35 9.90 8.12
CA MET A 77 5.68 10.02 6.81
C MET A 77 4.85 11.31 6.72
N ARG A 78 4.20 11.72 7.81
CA ARG A 78 3.49 13.01 7.90
C ARG A 78 4.42 14.18 7.59
N GLN A 79 5.59 14.23 8.25
CA GLN A 79 6.59 15.28 8.00
C GLN A 79 7.05 15.31 6.54
N LEU A 80 7.28 14.14 5.93
CA LEU A 80 7.70 14.04 4.53
C LEU A 80 6.61 14.52 3.55
N LEU A 81 5.34 14.26 3.86
CA LEU A 81 4.21 14.69 3.03
C LEU A 81 3.89 16.19 3.19
N GLU A 82 4.10 16.76 4.39
CA GLU A 82 3.86 18.17 4.70
C GLU A 82 4.99 19.08 4.23
N LEU A 83 6.25 18.69 4.50
CA LEU A 83 7.44 19.53 4.27
C LEU A 83 8.18 19.16 2.98
N GLY A 84 7.86 18.02 2.37
CA GLY A 84 8.62 17.43 1.27
C GLY A 84 9.88 16.69 1.73
N GLU A 85 10.58 16.06 0.79
CA GLU A 85 11.89 15.47 1.07
C GLU A 85 12.96 16.58 1.12
N SER A 86 13.35 16.96 2.33
CA SER A 86 14.59 17.72 2.54
C SER A 86 15.75 16.72 2.64
N ASP A 87 16.80 16.90 1.85
CA ASP A 87 18.09 16.20 2.04
C ASP A 87 18.94 17.04 2.99
N PRO A 88 18.94 16.75 4.32
CA PRO A 88 19.74 17.52 5.28
C PRO A 88 21.25 17.34 5.10
N HIS A 89 21.69 16.39 4.26
CA HIS A 89 23.11 16.04 4.13
C HIS A 89 23.67 16.25 2.72
N GLY A 90 22.85 16.50 1.70
CA GLY A 90 23.30 16.73 0.31
C GLY A 90 24.11 15.55 -0.27
N THR A 91 23.98 14.35 0.32
CA THR A 91 24.96 13.26 0.15
C THR A 91 24.58 12.29 -0.96
N LEU A 92 23.37 12.37 -1.50
CA LEU A 92 22.90 11.43 -2.51
C LEU A 92 22.42 12.18 -3.77
N PRO A 93 22.83 11.73 -4.98
CA PRO A 93 22.40 12.38 -6.21
C PRO A 93 20.88 12.40 -6.30
N LYS A 94 20.27 13.56 -6.65
CA LYS A 94 18.83 13.72 -6.89
C LYS A 94 18.26 12.64 -7.83
N GLU A 95 19.09 12.11 -8.73
CA GLU A 95 18.76 11.03 -9.67
C GLU A 95 18.48 9.67 -9.01
N ARG A 96 18.86 9.44 -7.75
CA ARG A 96 18.62 8.17 -7.04
C ARG A 96 17.31 8.13 -6.25
N PHE A 97 16.62 9.25 -6.06
CA PHE A 97 15.31 9.30 -5.38
C PHE A 97 14.27 10.06 -6.21
N PRO A 98 13.82 9.50 -7.35
CA PRO A 98 12.86 10.17 -8.23
C PRO A 98 11.39 10.08 -7.76
N ALA A 99 11.09 9.34 -6.68
CA ALA A 99 9.72 9.10 -6.24
C ALA A 99 9.34 10.11 -5.14
N ALA A 100 8.28 10.88 -5.37
CA ALA A 100 7.75 11.78 -4.37
C ALA A 100 7.14 10.96 -3.20
N PRO A 101 7.05 11.51 -1.98
CA PRO A 101 6.54 10.77 -0.82
C PRO A 101 5.17 10.11 -1.03
N GLN A 102 4.29 10.75 -1.79
CA GLN A 102 2.98 10.19 -2.14
C GLN A 102 3.06 8.90 -2.98
N ASP A 103 4.10 8.73 -3.80
CA ASP A 103 4.24 7.59 -4.72
C ASP A 103 4.53 6.27 -3.97
N VAL A 104 4.98 6.37 -2.72
CA VAL A 104 5.30 5.21 -1.87
C VAL A 104 4.30 5.01 -0.74
N LEU A 105 3.25 5.85 -0.67
CA LEU A 105 2.30 5.88 0.43
C LEU A 105 1.48 4.59 0.56
N GLU A 106 1.06 4.00 -0.56
CA GLU A 106 0.34 2.70 -0.56
C GLU A 106 1.18 1.61 0.09
N ARG A 107 2.42 1.49 -0.35
CA ARG A 107 3.35 0.47 0.13
C ARG A 107 3.69 0.68 1.61
N PHE A 108 3.86 1.93 2.01
CA PHE A 108 4.06 2.32 3.40
C PHE A 108 2.86 1.91 4.26
N MET A 109 1.64 2.24 3.83
CA MET A 109 0.40 1.92 4.55
C MET A 109 0.14 0.42 4.64
N PHE A 110 0.47 -0.36 3.59
CA PHE A 110 0.50 -1.82 3.69
C PHE A 110 1.40 -2.28 4.85
N GLY A 111 2.60 -1.70 4.92
CA GLY A 111 3.57 -1.96 5.98
C GLY A 111 2.96 -1.75 7.36
N ILE A 112 2.42 -0.56 7.61
CA ILE A 112 1.77 -0.20 8.88
C ILE A 112 0.59 -1.12 9.21
N ALA A 113 -0.28 -1.40 8.24
CA ALA A 113 -1.47 -2.22 8.45
C ALA A 113 -1.17 -3.68 8.79
N MET A 114 0.02 -4.15 8.44
CA MET A 114 0.48 -5.52 8.68
C MET A 114 1.50 -5.61 9.83
N MET A 115 1.98 -4.47 10.34
CA MET A 115 3.04 -4.39 11.35
C MET A 115 2.56 -4.86 12.73
N GLY A 116 3.39 -5.63 13.42
CA GLY A 116 3.11 -6.10 14.78
C GLY A 116 1.96 -7.11 14.91
N PRO A 117 1.59 -7.46 16.17
CA PRO A 117 0.68 -8.58 16.45
C PRO A 117 -0.80 -8.24 16.23
N SER A 118 -1.21 -7.00 16.48
CA SER A 118 -2.59 -6.56 16.31
C SER A 118 -2.81 -5.92 14.94
N LYS A 119 -3.89 -6.31 14.26
CA LYS A 119 -4.40 -5.63 13.06
C LYS A 119 -5.19 -4.37 13.40
N ARG A 120 -5.76 -4.27 14.59
CA ARG A 120 -6.49 -3.08 15.05
C ARG A 120 -5.47 -2.11 15.64
N LYS A 121 -5.40 -0.91 15.09
CA LYS A 121 -4.41 0.12 15.48
C LYS A 121 -5.12 1.40 15.90
N GLU A 122 -6.13 1.27 16.74
CA GLU A 122 -6.93 2.42 17.24
C GLU A 122 -6.08 3.43 18.02
N PHE A 123 -4.89 3.01 18.51
CA PHE A 123 -3.90 3.88 19.13
C PHE A 123 -3.17 4.82 18.15
N LEU A 124 -3.25 4.58 16.83
CA LEU A 124 -2.55 5.39 15.83
C LEU A 124 -3.34 6.65 15.48
N ASN A 125 -2.76 7.81 15.75
CA ASN A 125 -3.28 9.07 15.21
C ASN A 125 -3.03 9.12 13.69
N THR A 126 -4.13 8.97 12.95
CA THR A 126 -4.18 8.86 11.50
C THR A 126 -5.20 9.84 10.90
N GLU A 127 -5.73 10.74 11.73
CA GLU A 127 -6.65 11.80 11.30
C GLU A 127 -5.99 12.70 10.26
N TRP A 128 -4.73 13.10 10.52
CA TRP A 128 -3.93 13.90 9.58
C TRP A 128 -3.83 13.24 8.20
N LEU A 129 -3.72 11.90 8.14
CA LEU A 129 -3.58 11.16 6.89
C LEU A 129 -4.89 11.15 6.12
N ARG A 130 -6.03 10.98 6.82
CA ARG A 130 -7.36 11.09 6.20
C ARG A 130 -7.58 12.49 5.63
N THR A 131 -7.28 13.53 6.41
CA THR A 131 -7.34 14.93 5.94
C THR A 131 -6.44 15.17 4.74
N TRP A 132 -5.20 14.66 4.80
CA TRP A 132 -4.26 14.77 3.69
C TRP A 132 -4.78 14.08 2.43
N MET A 133 -5.33 12.86 2.56
CA MET A 133 -5.93 12.10 1.46
C MET A 133 -7.08 12.87 0.81
N CYS A 134 -8.02 13.42 1.60
CA CYS A 134 -9.12 14.23 1.06
C CYS A 134 -8.64 15.46 0.27
N ASN A 135 -7.53 16.06 0.70
CA ASN A 135 -6.98 17.26 0.05
C ASN A 135 -6.04 16.97 -1.12
N ASN A 136 -5.57 15.73 -1.28
CA ASN A 136 -4.48 15.40 -2.21
C ASN A 136 -4.75 14.13 -3.04
N TYR A 137 -5.96 13.58 -3.05
CA TYR A 137 -6.25 12.33 -3.76
C TYR A 137 -5.93 12.39 -5.27
N TYR A 138 -6.06 13.57 -5.89
CA TYR A 138 -5.71 13.78 -7.30
C TYR A 138 -4.21 13.58 -7.62
N LYS A 139 -3.34 13.52 -6.60
CA LYS A 139 -1.89 13.23 -6.74
C LYS A 139 -1.60 11.74 -6.75
N LEU A 140 -2.60 10.90 -6.48
CA LEU A 140 -2.44 9.45 -6.35
C LEU A 140 -3.06 8.73 -7.55
N SER A 141 -2.54 7.55 -7.85
CA SER A 141 -3.22 6.67 -8.79
C SER A 141 -4.53 6.15 -8.20
N LEU A 142 -5.52 5.88 -9.06
CA LEU A 142 -6.81 5.30 -8.65
C LEU A 142 -6.62 4.03 -7.80
N SER A 143 -5.69 3.16 -8.19
CA SER A 143 -5.39 1.94 -7.45
C SER A 143 -4.77 2.18 -6.07
N ASP A 144 -3.94 3.21 -5.92
CA ASP A 144 -3.34 3.54 -4.62
C ASP A 144 -4.39 4.08 -3.65
N ILE A 145 -5.31 4.92 -4.13
CA ILE A 145 -6.44 5.41 -3.31
C ILE A 145 -7.27 4.23 -2.78
N VAL A 146 -7.62 3.28 -3.65
CA VAL A 146 -8.38 2.07 -3.27
C VAL A 146 -7.65 1.29 -2.18
N ARG A 147 -6.34 1.06 -2.34
CA ARG A 147 -5.54 0.26 -1.40
C ARG A 147 -5.28 0.99 -0.09
N ILE A 148 -4.99 2.28 -0.13
CA ILE A 148 -4.81 3.10 1.08
C ILE A 148 -6.09 3.11 1.90
N ASN A 149 -7.26 3.31 1.27
CA ASN A 149 -8.56 3.24 1.96
C ASN A 149 -8.79 1.85 2.59
N ARG A 150 -8.44 0.78 1.88
CA ARG A 150 -8.50 -0.57 2.42
C ARG A 150 -7.64 -0.74 3.68
N TYR A 151 -6.40 -0.24 3.65
CA TYR A 151 -5.48 -0.35 4.80
C TYR A 151 -5.95 0.49 5.99
N LEU A 152 -6.44 1.70 5.75
CA LEU A 152 -7.06 2.56 6.77
C LEU A 152 -8.24 1.86 7.46
N VAL A 153 -9.13 1.25 6.68
CA VAL A 153 -10.25 0.45 7.21
C VAL A 153 -9.76 -0.78 7.98
N GLN A 154 -8.72 -1.46 7.49
CA GLN A 154 -8.14 -2.62 8.15
C GLN A 154 -7.61 -2.27 9.54
N ILE A 155 -6.97 -1.11 9.70
CA ILE A 155 -6.43 -0.66 10.99
C ILE A 155 -7.45 0.01 11.91
N ARG A 156 -8.73 0.08 11.51
CA ARG A 156 -9.82 0.80 12.21
C ARG A 156 -9.60 2.32 12.27
N SER A 157 -8.86 2.86 11.31
CA SER A 157 -8.74 4.30 11.10
C SER A 157 -9.60 4.73 9.92
N PHE A 158 -10.88 4.94 10.18
CA PHE A 158 -11.79 5.52 9.22
C PHE A 158 -12.99 6.09 9.96
N ASP A 159 -13.68 7.00 9.30
CA ASP A 159 -15.05 7.33 9.64
C ASP A 159 -15.88 7.23 8.37
N GLN A 160 -17.20 7.23 8.54
CA GLN A 160 -18.12 7.07 7.42
C GLN A 160 -18.02 8.24 6.44
N ALA A 161 -17.95 9.48 6.94
CA ALA A 161 -17.87 10.69 6.12
C ALA A 161 -16.63 10.68 5.20
N TYR A 162 -15.48 10.24 5.72
CA TYR A 162 -14.25 10.06 4.94
C TYR A 162 -14.45 9.10 3.77
N LEU A 163 -15.11 7.95 3.99
CA LEU A 163 -15.34 6.97 2.92
C LEU A 163 -16.39 7.44 1.92
N GLU A 164 -17.37 8.23 2.35
CA GLU A 164 -18.40 8.81 1.48
C GLU A 164 -17.81 9.79 0.45
N ILE A 165 -16.80 10.59 0.83
CA ILE A 165 -16.11 11.52 -0.09
C ILE A 165 -15.60 10.81 -1.35
N PHE A 166 -15.10 9.58 -1.22
CA PHE A 166 -14.53 8.85 -2.36
C PHE A 166 -15.57 8.12 -3.21
N VAL A 167 -16.83 8.02 -2.78
CA VAL A 167 -17.88 7.29 -3.52
C VAL A 167 -18.11 7.93 -4.88
N GLU A 168 -18.31 9.25 -4.92
CA GLU A 168 -18.54 9.99 -6.16
C GLU A 168 -17.32 9.88 -7.08
N PHE A 169 -16.13 10.08 -6.54
CA PHE A 169 -14.87 9.90 -7.26
C PHE A 169 -14.75 8.52 -7.91
N PHE A 170 -15.09 7.43 -7.20
CA PHE A 170 -15.06 6.08 -7.76
C PHE A 170 -16.17 5.84 -8.80
N CYS A 171 -17.35 6.45 -8.62
CA CYS A 171 -18.43 6.40 -9.61
C CYS A 171 -18.00 7.05 -10.94
N GLU A 172 -17.37 8.22 -10.88
CA GLU A 172 -16.87 8.93 -12.07
C GLU A 172 -15.73 8.16 -12.78
N ASN A 173 -14.91 7.45 -12.01
CA ASN A 173 -13.76 6.69 -12.52
C ASN A 173 -14.04 5.18 -12.66
N MET A 174 -15.32 4.77 -12.62
CA MET A 174 -15.74 3.37 -12.55
C MET A 174 -15.17 2.53 -13.70
N GLU A 175 -15.12 3.08 -14.91
CA GLU A 175 -14.65 2.36 -16.10
C GLU A 175 -13.15 2.03 -16.06
N GLN A 176 -12.37 2.79 -15.28
CA GLN A 176 -10.92 2.63 -15.13
C GLN A 176 -10.56 1.60 -14.04
N LEU A 177 -11.52 1.23 -13.18
CA LEU A 177 -11.29 0.26 -12.11
C LEU A 177 -11.04 -1.14 -12.68
N ARG A 178 -9.95 -1.77 -12.24
CA ARG A 178 -9.66 -3.16 -12.57
C ARG A 178 -10.45 -4.09 -11.66
N LYS A 179 -10.53 -5.36 -12.07
CA LYS A 179 -11.20 -6.41 -11.29
C LYS A 179 -10.72 -6.48 -9.82
N CYS A 180 -9.41 -6.35 -9.58
CA CYS A 180 -8.86 -6.35 -8.22
C CYS A 180 -9.26 -5.11 -7.42
N ASP A 181 -9.29 -3.94 -8.06
CA ASP A 181 -9.63 -2.68 -7.41
C ASP A 181 -11.11 -2.71 -6.97
N ILE A 182 -11.99 -3.27 -7.80
CA ILE A 182 -13.41 -3.46 -7.46
C ILE A 182 -13.59 -4.39 -6.27
N GLN A 183 -12.87 -5.53 -6.25
CA GLN A 183 -12.91 -6.45 -5.11
C GLN A 183 -12.44 -5.78 -3.82
N ASP A 184 -11.34 -5.02 -3.90
CA ASP A 184 -10.80 -4.29 -2.76
C ASP A 184 -11.77 -3.22 -2.25
N LEU A 185 -12.44 -2.48 -3.14
CA LEU A 185 -13.49 -1.53 -2.78
C LEU A 185 -14.66 -2.20 -2.07
N THR A 186 -15.23 -3.25 -2.67
CA THR A 186 -16.34 -3.99 -2.05
C THR A 186 -15.96 -4.51 -0.67
N HIS A 187 -14.77 -5.10 -0.51
CA HIS A 187 -14.29 -5.55 0.79
C HIS A 187 -14.12 -4.41 1.79
N THR A 188 -13.61 -3.27 1.35
CA THR A 188 -13.36 -2.09 2.19
C THR A 188 -14.67 -1.56 2.76
N TYR A 189 -15.67 -1.26 1.93
CA TYR A 189 -16.95 -0.70 2.40
C TYR A 189 -17.75 -1.71 3.23
N ASN A 190 -17.74 -3.00 2.86
CA ASN A 190 -18.36 -4.05 3.67
C ASN A 190 -17.70 -4.19 5.05
N HIS A 191 -16.38 -4.16 5.12
CA HIS A 191 -15.65 -4.26 6.39
C HIS A 191 -15.84 -3.02 7.28
N ALA A 192 -15.98 -1.85 6.63
CA ALA A 192 -16.33 -0.60 7.28
C ALA A 192 -17.79 -0.55 7.75
N ARG A 193 -18.63 -1.52 7.33
CA ARG A 193 -20.09 -1.55 7.57
C ARG A 193 -20.81 -0.29 7.06
N VAL A 194 -20.27 0.29 5.99
CA VAL A 194 -20.90 1.42 5.32
C VAL A 194 -21.98 0.85 4.40
N GLY A 195 -23.23 0.98 4.83
CA GLY A 195 -24.40 0.43 4.16
C GLY A 195 -24.81 1.20 2.91
N GLU A 196 -25.70 0.62 2.11
CA GLU A 196 -26.24 1.24 0.89
C GLU A 196 -26.96 2.58 1.16
N GLU A 197 -27.48 2.78 2.37
CA GLU A 197 -28.13 4.03 2.78
C GLU A 197 -27.15 5.20 2.83
N ALA A 198 -25.87 4.93 3.13
CA ALA A 198 -24.81 5.92 3.26
C ALA A 198 -24.18 6.26 1.90
N VAL A 199 -23.92 5.26 1.06
CA VAL A 199 -23.17 5.42 -0.20
C VAL A 199 -24.04 5.33 -1.45
N GLY A 200 -25.33 5.07 -1.27
CA GLY A 200 -26.29 4.87 -2.33
C GLY A 200 -26.25 3.45 -2.92
N ARG A 201 -27.44 2.89 -3.21
CA ARG A 201 -27.60 1.60 -3.93
C ARG A 201 -26.88 1.57 -5.28
N HIS A 202 -26.78 2.72 -5.92
CA HIS A 202 -26.14 2.86 -7.23
C HIS A 202 -24.65 2.48 -7.20
N PHE A 203 -23.94 2.78 -6.11
CA PHE A 203 -22.50 2.54 -6.01
C PHE A 203 -22.14 1.05 -6.09
N PHE A 204 -22.74 0.22 -5.23
CA PHE A 204 -22.48 -1.23 -5.23
C PHE A 204 -22.99 -1.91 -6.49
N TRP A 205 -24.12 -1.45 -7.03
CA TRP A 205 -24.63 -1.95 -8.30
C TRP A 205 -23.67 -1.65 -9.46
N ALA A 206 -23.15 -0.43 -9.54
CA ALA A 206 -22.19 -0.02 -10.58
C ALA A 206 -20.88 -0.80 -10.49
N LEU A 207 -20.35 -1.02 -9.28
CA LEU A 207 -19.20 -1.90 -9.04
C LEU A 207 -19.47 -3.33 -9.54
N GLY A 208 -20.65 -3.88 -9.23
CA GLY A 208 -21.07 -5.20 -9.70
C GLY A 208 -21.12 -5.33 -11.22
N GLN A 209 -21.71 -4.34 -11.91
CA GLN A 209 -21.74 -4.31 -13.37
C GLN A 209 -20.33 -4.23 -13.97
N GLN A 210 -19.49 -3.35 -13.43
CA GLN A 210 -18.13 -3.19 -13.94
C GLN A 210 -17.29 -4.43 -13.70
N PHE A 211 -17.48 -5.13 -12.58
CA PHE A 211 -16.83 -6.41 -12.32
C PHE A 211 -17.18 -7.45 -13.39
N GLN A 212 -18.47 -7.55 -13.76
CA GLN A 212 -18.92 -8.47 -14.81
C GLN A 212 -18.31 -8.12 -16.17
N LYS A 213 -18.28 -6.82 -16.54
CA LYS A 213 -17.63 -6.34 -17.77
C LYS A 213 -16.14 -6.68 -17.79
N ALA A 214 -15.42 -6.38 -16.71
CA ALA A 214 -13.99 -6.68 -16.58
C ALA A 214 -13.71 -8.19 -16.61
N HIS A 215 -14.57 -8.99 -15.97
CA HIS A 215 -14.49 -10.45 -15.99
C HIS A 215 -14.65 -11.00 -17.41
N ALA A 216 -15.68 -10.58 -18.14
CA ALA A 216 -15.95 -11.01 -19.50
C ALA A 216 -14.79 -10.65 -20.45
N LYS A 217 -14.25 -9.42 -20.36
CA LYS A 217 -13.05 -9.00 -21.11
C LYS A 217 -11.85 -9.92 -20.84
N GLY A 218 -11.61 -10.26 -19.57
CA GLY A 218 -10.51 -11.17 -19.19
C GLY A 218 -10.68 -12.60 -19.72
N VAL A 219 -11.91 -13.11 -19.76
CA VAL A 219 -12.23 -14.43 -20.34
C VAL A 219 -11.99 -14.43 -21.86
N LEU A 220 -12.47 -13.39 -22.57
CA LEU A 220 -12.29 -13.25 -24.02
C LEU A 220 -10.81 -13.14 -24.43
N GLN A 221 -10.00 -12.38 -23.67
CA GLN A 221 -8.56 -12.30 -23.92
C GLN A 221 -7.84 -13.64 -23.71
N LYS A 222 -8.25 -14.42 -22.70
CA LYS A 222 -7.72 -15.78 -22.49
C LYS A 222 -8.13 -16.74 -23.61
N ALA A 223 -9.36 -16.67 -24.08
CA ALA A 223 -9.85 -17.48 -25.20
C ALA A 223 -9.15 -17.13 -26.52
N GLY A 224 -8.86 -15.85 -26.77
CA GLY A 224 -8.10 -15.41 -27.95
C GLY A 224 -6.64 -15.87 -27.95
N ARG A 225 -5.99 -15.93 -26.77
CA ARG A 225 -4.62 -16.45 -26.64
C ARG A 225 -4.52 -17.97 -26.80
N LEU A 226 -5.63 -18.70 -26.64
CA LEU A 226 -5.69 -20.16 -26.83
C LEU A 226 -5.95 -20.58 -28.28
N ARG A 227 -6.04 -19.64 -29.24
CA ARG A 227 -6.13 -19.95 -30.68
C ARG A 227 -4.94 -19.45 -31.52
N PRO A 228 -3.69 -19.95 -31.37
CA PRO A 228 -2.66 -19.73 -32.38
C PRO A 228 -2.48 -20.88 -33.40
N ASN A 229 -3.02 -22.08 -33.19
CA ASN A 229 -2.66 -23.25 -34.03
C ASN A 229 -3.86 -24.04 -34.58
N LEU A 230 -4.67 -23.41 -35.43
CA LEU A 230 -5.44 -24.12 -36.45
C LEU A 230 -5.15 -23.46 -37.80
N GLN A 231 -3.88 -23.49 -38.21
CA GLN A 231 -3.57 -23.39 -39.63
C GLN A 231 -4.03 -24.69 -40.28
N ARG A 232 -4.92 -24.52 -41.25
CA ARG A 232 -5.45 -25.53 -42.15
C ARG A 232 -4.30 -26.35 -42.74
N ILE A 233 -4.30 -27.64 -42.48
CA ILE A 233 -3.60 -28.60 -43.32
C ILE A 233 -4.43 -28.67 -44.61
N GLY A 234 -3.94 -28.00 -45.65
CA GLY A 234 -4.29 -28.24 -47.04
C GLY A 234 -3.31 -29.22 -47.64
#